data_AF-A0A6B3F7I9-F1
#
_entry.id   AF-A0A6B3F7I9-F1
#
_cell.length_a   1.000
_cell.length_b   1.000
_cell.length_c   1.000
_cell.angle_alpha   90.00
_cell.angle_beta   90.00
_cell.angle_gamma   90.00
#
_symmetry.space_group_name_H-M   'P 1'
#
loop_
_entity.id
_entity.type
_entity.pdbx_description
1 polymer ?
#
loop_
_entity_poly.entity_id
_entity_poly.type
_entity_poly.pdbx_seq_one_letter_code
_entity_poly.pdbx_strand_id
1 'polypeptide(L)'
;GRDGAIRTGSVAQGLASLAREAVELLGGDEAALLRECARPECTQVYLDRSRGHRREWCAMRTCGNRVKAAAYRARQQTALT
;
A
#
# COMPACT_ATOMS: atom_id res chain seq x y z
N GLY A 1 -2.12 -7.11 14.98
CA GLY A 1 -2.34 -8.29 14.11
C GLY A 1 -2.94 -7.85 12.79
N ARG A 2 -3.48 -8.78 11.99
CA ARG A 2 -4.17 -8.45 10.72
C ARG A 2 -5.40 -7.54 10.94
N ASP A 3 -5.88 -7.51 12.19
CA ASP A 3 -6.99 -6.70 12.70
C ASP A 3 -6.53 -5.39 13.37
N GLY A 4 -5.26 -5.02 13.20
CA GLY A 4 -4.66 -3.86 13.86
C GLY A 4 -4.26 -4.13 15.31
N ALA A 5 -3.98 -3.05 16.04
CA ALA A 5 -3.73 -3.06 17.48
C ALA A 5 -4.49 -1.90 18.12
N ILE A 6 -5.15 -2.16 19.25
CA ILE A 6 -5.78 -1.11 20.05
C ILE A 6 -4.87 -0.83 21.24
N ARG A 7 -4.64 0.46 21.51
CA ARG A 7 -3.83 0.96 22.62
C ARG A 7 -4.60 2.09 23.30
N THR A 8 -4.44 2.23 24.61
CA THR A 8 -4.95 3.35 25.40
C THR A 8 -3.78 4.15 25.98
N GLY A 9 -3.91 5.47 26.06
CA GLY A 9 -2.86 6.36 26.52
C GLY A 9 -3.06 7.80 26.05
N SER A 10 -2.10 8.67 26.37
CA SER A 10 -2.09 10.04 25.87
C SER A 10 -1.75 10.09 24.38
N VAL A 11 -2.07 11.20 23.71
CA VAL A 11 -1.69 11.44 22.31
C VAL A 11 -0.19 11.29 22.10
N ALA A 12 0.62 11.81 23.03
CA ALA A 12 2.09 11.70 22.96
C ALA A 12 2.56 10.24 23.02
N GLN A 13 1.95 9.42 23.89
CA GLN A 13 2.25 7.99 23.95
C GLN A 13 1.85 7.25 22.66
N GLY A 14 0.71 7.64 22.06
CA GLY A 14 0.28 7.11 20.76
C GLY A 14 1.27 7.43 19.64
N LEU A 15 1.67 8.70 19.52
CA LEU A 15 2.66 9.14 18.52
C LEU A 15 4.02 8.47 18.73
N ALA A 16 4.50 8.36 19.97
CA ALA A 16 5.75 7.67 20.28
C ALA A 16 5.70 6.17 19.90
N SER A 17 4.53 5.53 20.04
CA SER A 17 4.35 4.14 19.64
C SER A 17 4.40 3.98 18.12
N LEU A 18 3.69 4.84 17.38
CA LEU A 18 3.74 4.86 15.91
C LEU A 18 5.16 5.15 15.39
N ALA A 19 5.86 6.10 16.00
CA ALA A 19 7.23 6.44 15.63
C ALA A 19 8.18 5.25 15.83
N ARG A 20 8.05 4.53 16.95
CA ARG A 20 8.85 3.33 17.21
C ARG A 20 8.60 2.24 16.17
N GLU A 21 7.33 1.93 15.90
CA GLU A 21 6.96 0.93 14.89
C GLU A 21 7.49 1.31 13.50
N ALA A 22 7.44 2.60 13.14
CA ALA A 22 8.01 3.09 11.90
C ALA A 22 9.54 2.92 11.85
N VAL A 23 10.25 3.25 12.93
CA VAL A 23 11.72 3.07 13.02
C VAL A 23 12.09 1.60 12.91
N GLU A 24 11.39 0.71 13.61
CA GLU A 24 11.61 -0.75 13.55
C GLU A 24 11.38 -1.28 12.13
N LEU A 25 10.31 -0.85 11.46
CA LEU A 25 10.01 -1.28 10.10
C LEU A 25 11.04 -0.77 9.08
N LEU A 26 11.39 0.51 9.17
CA LEU A 26 12.31 1.16 8.23
C LEU A 26 13.77 0.74 8.44
N GLY A 27 14.14 0.37 9.67
CA GLY A 27 15.49 -0.08 10.01
C GLY A 27 15.68 -1.60 9.99
N GLY A 28 14.60 -2.38 9.85
CA GLY A 28 14.64 -3.84 9.90
C GLY A 28 14.67 -4.52 8.52
N ASP A 29 14.65 -5.85 8.54
CA ASP A 29 14.74 -6.69 7.33
C ASP A 29 13.59 -6.47 6.34
N GLU A 30 12.43 -6.04 6.83
CA GLU A 30 11.25 -5.78 5.98
C GLU A 30 11.34 -4.44 5.23
N ALA A 31 12.32 -3.59 5.52
CA ALA A 31 12.48 -2.30 4.84
C ALA A 31 12.60 -2.46 3.32
N ALA A 32 13.28 -3.52 2.86
CA ALA A 32 13.43 -3.85 1.44
C ALA A 32 12.10 -4.24 0.75
N LEU A 33 11.06 -4.56 1.52
CA LEU A 33 9.74 -4.89 1.00
C LEU A 33 8.86 -3.65 0.80
N LEU A 34 9.27 -2.48 1.29
CA LEU A 34 8.48 -1.27 1.19
C LEU A 34 8.39 -0.81 -0.27
N ARG A 35 7.15 -0.63 -0.76
CA ARG A 35 6.87 -0.12 -2.09
C ARG A 35 5.79 0.95 -2.05
N GLU A 36 5.88 1.89 -2.97
CA GLU A 36 4.80 2.82 -3.29
C GLU A 36 3.80 2.17 -4.25
N CYS A 37 2.54 2.58 -4.16
CA CYS A 37 1.53 2.17 -5.12
C CYS A 37 1.83 2.79 -6.49
N ALA A 38 1.93 1.98 -7.54
CA ALA A 38 2.23 2.47 -8.88
C ALA A 38 1.09 3.30 -9.52
N ARG A 39 -0.03 3.53 -8.80
CA ARG A 39 -1.17 4.27 -9.36
C ARG A 39 -0.86 5.76 -9.14
N PRO A 40 -0.79 6.60 -10.18
CA PRO A 40 -0.25 7.97 -10.05
C PRO A 40 -0.94 8.82 -8.98
N GLU A 41 -2.25 8.65 -8.79
CA GLU A 41 -3.02 9.43 -7.80
C GLU A 41 -3.09 8.75 -6.42
N CYS A 42 -2.22 7.79 -6.14
CA CYS A 42 -2.21 7.03 -4.89
C CYS A 42 -0.90 7.24 -4.12
N THR A 43 -1.00 7.78 -2.92
CA THR A 43 0.16 8.05 -2.03
C THR A 43 0.43 6.94 -1.02
N GLN A 44 -0.25 5.79 -1.15
CA GLN A 44 -0.15 4.71 -0.18
C GLN A 44 1.14 3.90 -0.39
N VAL A 45 1.86 3.65 0.70
CA VAL A 45 2.94 2.66 0.79
C VAL A 45 2.42 1.31 1.29
N TYR A 46 3.10 0.23 0.93
CA TYR A 46 2.78 -1.12 1.39
C TYR A 46 4.02 -2.00 1.43
N LEU A 47 3.96 -3.08 2.22
CA LEU A 47 4.96 -4.14 2.18
C LEU A 47 4.59 -5.16 1.11
N ASP A 48 5.49 -5.37 0.16
CA ASP A 48 5.34 -6.35 -0.90
C ASP A 48 5.74 -7.76 -0.42
N ARG A 49 4.85 -8.36 0.35
CA ARG A 49 4.92 -9.78 0.74
C ARG A 49 4.36 -10.73 -0.34
N SER A 50 4.19 -10.25 -1.58
CA SER A 50 3.71 -11.10 -2.68
C SER A 50 4.80 -12.07 -3.13
N ARG A 51 4.39 -13.21 -3.70
CA ARG A 51 5.34 -14.19 -4.24
C ARG A 51 6.16 -13.55 -5.37
N GLY A 52 7.47 -13.41 -5.15
CA GLY A 52 8.40 -12.85 -6.11
C GLY A 52 8.42 -11.31 -6.16
N HIS A 53 7.80 -10.62 -5.20
CA HIS A 53 7.84 -9.16 -5.06
C HIS A 53 7.43 -8.40 -6.34
N ARG A 54 6.33 -8.84 -6.96
CA ARG A 54 5.77 -8.28 -8.21
C ARG A 54 4.45 -7.56 -8.01
N ARG A 55 4.15 -7.15 -6.79
CA ARG A 55 2.94 -6.38 -6.54
C ARG A 55 3.18 -4.96 -7.00
N GLU A 56 2.21 -4.41 -7.72
CA GLU A 56 2.28 -3.02 -8.23
C GLU A 56 1.34 -2.09 -7.46
N TRP A 57 0.30 -2.63 -6.80
CA TRP A 57 -0.80 -1.83 -6.23
C TRP A 57 -1.01 -2.08 -4.73
N CYS A 58 -1.22 -1.01 -3.95
CA CYS A 58 -1.39 -1.10 -2.49
C CYS A 58 -2.61 -1.91 -2.02
N ALA A 59 -3.58 -2.17 -2.90
CA ALA A 59 -4.58 -3.22 -2.77
C ALA A 59 -5.26 -3.47 -4.12
N MET A 60 -5.68 -4.71 -4.37
CA MET A 60 -6.43 -5.04 -5.59
C MET A 60 -7.79 -4.33 -5.62
N ARG A 61 -8.52 -4.35 -4.49
CA ARG A 61 -9.87 -3.78 -4.38
C ARG A 61 -9.93 -2.27 -4.68
N THR A 62 -8.92 -1.51 -4.29
CA THR A 62 -8.92 -0.03 -4.44
C THR A 62 -8.15 0.42 -5.68
N CYS A 63 -6.90 0.01 -5.83
CA CYS A 63 -6.02 0.51 -6.88
C CYS A 63 -5.97 -0.41 -8.10
N GLY A 64 -5.79 -1.72 -7.89
CA GLY A 64 -5.66 -2.68 -8.99
C GLY A 64 -6.91 -2.73 -9.88
N ASN A 65 -8.11 -2.76 -9.28
CA ASN A 65 -9.37 -2.74 -10.00
C ASN A 65 -9.58 -1.44 -10.76
N ARG A 66 -9.19 -0.29 -10.19
CA ARG A 66 -9.34 1.03 -10.82
C ARG A 66 -8.48 1.14 -12.08
N VAL A 67 -7.22 0.72 -11.99
CA VAL A 67 -6.29 0.69 -13.14
C VAL A 67 -6.79 -0.27 -14.22
N LYS A 68 -7.21 -1.49 -13.85
CA LYS A 68 -7.78 -2.46 -14.80
C LYS A 68 -9.02 -1.93 -15.51
N ALA A 69 -9.94 -1.29 -14.78
CA ALA A 69 -11.16 -0.72 -15.35
C ALA A 69 -10.87 0.44 -16.30
N ALA A 70 -9.92 1.32 -15.97
CA ALA A 70 -9.47 2.38 -16.87
C ALA A 70 -8.86 1.82 -18.16
N ALA A 71 -7.97 0.83 -18.05
CA ALA A 71 -7.36 0.17 -19.19
C ALA A 71 -8.41 -0.56 -20.07
N TYR A 72 -9.41 -1.19 -19.46
CA TYR A 72 -10.52 -1.81 -20.19
C TYR A 72 -11.31 -0.76 -21.00
N ARG A 73 -11.70 0.36 -20.38
CA ARG A 73 -12.42 1.44 -21.09
C ARG A 73 -11.61 2.04 -22.23
N ALA A 74 -10.30 2.25 -22.05
CA ALA A 74 -9.43 2.75 -23.10
C ALA A 74 -9.35 1.80 -24.31
N ARG A 75 -9.28 0.48 -24.06
CA ARG A 75 -9.34 -0.52 -25.14
C ARG A 75 -10.68 -0.50 -25.88
N GLN A 76 -11.79 -0.34 -25.16
CA GLN A 76 -13.11 -0.24 -25.77
C GLN A 76 -13.27 1.03 -26.62
N GLN A 77 -12.73 2.17 -26.20
CA GLN A 77 -12.71 3.40 -27.01
C GLN A 77 -11.85 3.24 -28.27
N THR A 78 -10.68 2.62 -28.14
CA THR A 78 -9.79 2.36 -29.29
C THR A 78 -10.44 1.41 -30.31
N ALA A 79 -11.22 0.42 -29.85
CA ALA A 79 -11.94 -0.50 -30.73
C ALA A 79 -13.17 0.11 -31.43
N LEU A 80 -13.66 1.25 -30.94
CA LEU A 80 -14.79 1.99 -31.51
C LEU A 80 -14.38 3.07 -32.53
N THR A 81 -13.08 3.33 -32.64
CA THR A 81 -12.50 4.33 -33.55
C THR A 81 -11.79 3.61 -34.69
#